data_AF-A0A7M7JQX8-F1
#
_entry.id   AF-A0A7M7JQX8-F1
#
_cell.length_a   1.000
_cell.length_b   1.000
_cell.length_c   1.000
_cell.angle_alpha   90.00
_cell.angle_beta   90.00
_cell.angle_gamma   90.00
#
_symmetry.space_group_name_H-M   'P 1'
#
loop_
_entity.id
_entity.type
_entity.pdbx_description
1 polymer ?
#
loop_
_entity_poly.entity_id
_entity_poly.type
_entity_poly.pdbx_seq_one_letter_code
_entity_poly.pdbx_strand_id
1 'polypeptide(L)'
;MSFLPVAFALARLIALGQTVAIVPREFEFKHHNNYELNKKLERIQSECPSITLLYELNYRSLKGWPLTVIEFSNNPGVHELLEPEFKYIGNMHGNEVLGREMLLKLADDLCKQYNAGDPEVTRLINTTRIHIMPSMNPDGWDKATESKRDWLTGRGNANDVDLNRDFPNLNRKYNKIRRADSDAKAHHLFDGNLDHAIQPETRAVIEWIISKPFVLSANLHGGALVANYPFDDTADGTVRRYTASPDDDVFRYLARVYADNHPDMHIGRSCDASDGFQNTKGITNGAAWYAVAGGMQDFNYLSSNDFEITLELGCEKYPSADQLPIEWKRNRRALYEFMWRTHQGIKGFVVDAETHQPISGAEISIFNISDDGVPARLKHDVTSTKAGEFWRILLPGHYTVQASAPGYEAQRVTLTVQPFSKNSDPTRVDFKLQPLEVTVPTRDANSDPDKESLDILALIEAEARRIRLQEREQQLEREQNFMERLLQDQQDN
;
A
#
# COMPACT_ATOMS: atom_id res chain seq x y z
N MET A 1 -68.09 48.41 46.80
CA MET A 1 -68.08 47.09 46.16
C MET A 1 -66.68 46.82 45.63
N SER A 2 -66.00 45.89 46.29
CA SER A 2 -65.10 44.85 45.77
C SER A 2 -64.03 45.17 44.69
N PHE A 3 -62.78 44.83 45.06
CA PHE A 3 -61.55 44.66 44.28
C PHE A 3 -61.68 43.64 43.11
N LEU A 4 -60.97 43.85 41.98
CA LEU A 4 -59.79 43.08 41.50
C LEU A 4 -59.40 43.41 40.02
N PRO A 5 -58.13 43.16 39.61
CA PRO A 5 -57.54 43.45 38.29
C PRO A 5 -57.36 42.20 37.39
N VAL A 6 -57.15 42.38 36.07
CA VAL A 6 -56.72 41.31 35.11
C VAL A 6 -55.93 41.99 33.97
N ALA A 7 -54.60 41.90 33.85
CA ALA A 7 -53.68 40.80 33.52
C ALA A 7 -53.25 40.79 32.04
N PHE A 8 -51.93 40.67 31.86
CA PHE A 8 -51.14 40.71 30.63
C PHE A 8 -51.53 39.64 29.61
N ALA A 9 -51.58 40.02 28.32
CA ALA A 9 -51.53 39.10 27.20
C ALA A 9 -50.07 38.91 26.73
N LEU A 10 -49.47 37.77 27.05
CA LEU A 10 -48.24 37.28 26.42
C LEU A 10 -48.63 36.27 25.33
N ALA A 11 -48.44 36.66 24.07
CA ALA A 11 -48.58 35.74 22.93
C ALA A 11 -47.39 34.78 22.90
N ARG A 12 -47.66 33.47 22.98
CA ARG A 12 -46.68 32.41 22.72
C ARG A 12 -46.59 32.15 21.22
N LEU A 13 -45.44 32.46 20.62
CA LEU A 13 -45.02 31.90 19.33
C LEU A 13 -44.47 30.49 19.57
N ILE A 14 -45.21 29.46 19.15
CA ILE A 14 -44.71 28.10 19.07
C ILE A 14 -44.03 27.96 17.71
N ALA A 15 -42.69 27.94 17.69
CA ALA A 15 -41.93 27.53 16.52
C ALA A 15 -42.04 26.00 16.39
N LEU A 16 -42.75 25.53 15.37
CA LEU A 16 -42.72 24.13 14.94
C LEU A 16 -41.37 23.86 14.26
N GLY A 17 -40.36 23.53 15.07
CA GLY A 17 -39.13 22.92 14.57
C GLY A 17 -39.43 21.48 14.15
N GLN A 18 -39.71 21.25 12.86
CA GLN A 18 -39.64 19.91 12.30
C GLN A 18 -38.17 19.51 12.24
N THR A 19 -37.72 18.70 13.20
CA THR A 19 -36.48 17.94 13.04
C THR A 19 -36.72 16.93 11.94
N VAL A 20 -36.19 17.20 10.74
CA VAL A 20 -36.03 16.18 9.71
C VAL A 20 -35.08 15.14 10.29
N ALA A 21 -35.63 14.04 10.79
CA ALA A 21 -34.82 12.87 11.09
C ALA A 21 -34.20 12.41 9.77
N ILE A 22 -32.91 12.68 9.58
CA ILE A 22 -32.14 12.11 8.49
C ILE A 22 -32.03 10.62 8.80
N VAL A 23 -32.99 9.83 8.33
CA VAL A 23 -32.86 8.37 8.34
C VAL A 23 -31.68 8.05 7.44
N PRO A 24 -30.60 7.43 7.94
CA PRO A 24 -29.47 7.04 7.11
C PRO A 24 -30.00 6.11 6.03
N ARG A 25 -29.91 6.49 4.75
CA ARG A 25 -30.40 5.63 3.66
C ARG A 25 -29.53 4.37 3.65
N GLU A 26 -30.16 3.21 3.77
CA GLU A 26 -29.49 1.91 3.69
C GLU A 26 -28.66 1.78 2.40
N PHE A 27 -27.62 0.95 2.44
CA PHE A 27 -26.80 0.67 1.26
C PHE A 27 -27.63 -0.16 0.27
N GLU A 28 -27.75 0.30 -0.96
CA GLU A 28 -28.43 -0.44 -2.03
C GLU A 28 -27.46 -1.44 -2.65
N PHE A 29 -27.70 -2.73 -2.46
CA PHE A 29 -26.91 -3.77 -3.13
C PHE A 29 -27.37 -3.92 -4.58
N LYS A 30 -26.58 -3.34 -5.49
CA LYS A 30 -26.71 -3.44 -6.95
C LYS A 30 -25.34 -3.30 -7.59
N HIS A 31 -25.27 -3.46 -8.91
CA HIS A 31 -24.06 -3.08 -9.66
C HIS A 31 -24.12 -1.59 -9.95
N HIS A 32 -23.21 -0.82 -9.35
CA HIS A 32 -23.16 0.63 -9.51
C HIS A 32 -22.37 0.97 -10.77
N ASN A 33 -23.02 1.65 -11.72
CA ASN A 33 -22.29 2.18 -12.88
C ASN A 33 -21.26 3.25 -12.48
N ASN A 34 -20.38 3.63 -13.40
CA ASN A 34 -19.29 4.57 -13.09
C ASN A 34 -19.78 5.91 -12.53
N TYR A 35 -20.94 6.41 -12.99
CA TYR A 35 -21.55 7.61 -12.43
C TYR A 35 -22.10 7.37 -11.01
N GLU A 36 -22.88 6.30 -10.82
CA GLU A 36 -23.50 5.96 -9.53
C GLU A 36 -22.44 5.66 -8.46
N LEU A 37 -21.35 5.00 -8.83
CA LEU A 37 -20.23 4.70 -7.93
C LEU A 37 -19.60 6.00 -7.42
N ASN A 38 -19.24 6.92 -8.32
CA ASN A 38 -18.66 8.20 -7.93
C ASN A 38 -19.63 9.03 -7.07
N LYS A 39 -20.91 9.07 -7.44
CA LYS A 39 -21.95 9.73 -6.63
C LYS A 39 -22.13 9.10 -5.25
N LYS A 40 -21.97 7.78 -5.12
CA LYS A 40 -22.01 7.09 -3.84
C LYS A 40 -20.81 7.45 -2.97
N LEU A 41 -19.61 7.56 -3.55
CA LEU A 41 -18.41 8.01 -2.83
C LEU A 41 -18.51 9.47 -2.38
N GLU A 42 -18.95 10.39 -3.25
CA GLU A 42 -19.24 11.79 -2.89
C GLU A 42 -20.21 11.86 -1.70
N ARG A 43 -21.25 11.01 -1.72
CA ARG A 43 -22.22 10.93 -0.63
C ARG A 43 -21.60 10.41 0.66
N ILE A 44 -20.78 9.36 0.61
CA ILE A 44 -20.08 8.84 1.80
C ILE A 44 -19.21 9.93 2.40
N GLN A 45 -18.47 10.70 1.59
CA GLN A 45 -17.69 11.83 2.09
C GLN A 45 -18.59 12.87 2.78
N SER A 46 -19.74 13.21 2.19
CA SER A 46 -20.68 14.17 2.79
C SER A 46 -21.29 13.69 4.12
N GLU A 47 -21.40 12.37 4.32
CA GLU A 47 -21.90 11.75 5.56
C GLU A 47 -20.82 11.64 6.65
N CYS A 48 -19.55 11.60 6.26
CA CYS A 48 -18.40 11.47 7.16
C CYS A 48 -17.25 12.46 6.84
N PRO A 49 -17.51 13.78 6.72
CA PRO A 49 -16.53 14.73 6.18
C PRO A 49 -15.32 14.94 7.10
N SER A 50 -15.47 14.68 8.40
CA SER A 50 -14.38 14.83 9.37
C SER A 50 -13.32 13.73 9.29
N ILE A 51 -13.64 12.62 8.62
CA ILE A 51 -12.76 11.45 8.54
C ILE A 51 -12.54 10.96 7.11
N THR A 52 -12.98 11.71 6.09
CA THR A 52 -12.86 11.28 4.70
C THR A 52 -12.37 12.38 3.77
N LEU A 53 -11.63 11.97 2.74
CA LEU A 53 -11.27 12.80 1.60
C LEU A 53 -11.38 11.99 0.31
N LEU A 54 -12.20 12.46 -0.62
CA LEU A 54 -12.32 11.94 -1.96
C LEU A 54 -11.37 12.70 -2.87
N TYR A 55 -10.55 11.97 -3.63
CA TYR A 55 -9.66 12.56 -4.62
C TYR A 55 -9.59 11.68 -5.87
N GLU A 56 -9.17 12.30 -6.97
CA GLU A 56 -8.91 11.62 -8.23
C GLU A 56 -7.39 11.49 -8.41
N LEU A 57 -6.93 10.41 -9.03
CA LEU A 57 -5.53 10.30 -9.45
C LEU A 57 -5.23 11.21 -10.65
N ASN A 58 -3.94 11.45 -10.91
CA ASN A 58 -3.46 12.39 -11.94
C ASN A 58 -3.91 12.08 -13.36
N TYR A 59 -4.24 10.82 -13.65
CA TYR A 59 -4.74 10.38 -14.96
C TYR A 59 -6.13 9.77 -14.82
N ARG A 60 -6.96 10.07 -15.82
CA ARG A 60 -8.26 9.45 -16.02
C ARG A 60 -8.12 8.23 -16.92
N SER A 61 -9.15 7.39 -16.94
CA SER A 61 -9.23 6.30 -17.92
C SER A 61 -9.25 6.84 -19.36
N LEU A 62 -9.08 5.96 -20.33
CA LEU A 62 -9.11 6.33 -21.76
C LEU A 62 -10.46 6.93 -22.21
N LYS A 63 -11.58 6.56 -21.57
CA LYS A 63 -12.89 7.19 -21.81
C LYS A 63 -13.17 8.39 -20.90
N GLY A 64 -12.20 8.84 -20.09
CA GLY A 64 -12.30 10.03 -19.27
C GLY A 64 -12.98 9.83 -17.90
N TRP A 65 -13.19 8.59 -17.47
CA TRP A 65 -13.66 8.32 -16.11
C TRP A 65 -12.56 8.62 -15.09
N PRO A 66 -12.88 9.28 -13.96
CA PRO A 66 -11.91 9.51 -12.91
C PRO A 66 -11.53 8.19 -12.23
N LEU A 67 -10.25 8.06 -11.89
CA LEU A 67 -9.75 7.01 -11.02
C LEU A 67 -9.82 7.50 -9.59
N THR A 68 -10.99 7.31 -9.00
CA THR A 68 -11.38 7.91 -7.73
C THR A 68 -10.96 7.06 -6.54
N VAL A 69 -10.38 7.70 -5.55
CA VAL A 69 -9.98 7.11 -4.26
C VAL A 69 -10.70 7.84 -3.13
N ILE A 70 -11.28 7.08 -2.20
CA ILE A 70 -11.76 7.63 -0.94
C ILE A 70 -10.77 7.28 0.18
N GLU A 71 -10.29 8.29 0.87
CA GLU A 71 -9.44 8.22 2.05
C GLU A 71 -10.29 8.16 3.32
N PHE A 72 -9.84 7.39 4.32
CA PHE A 72 -10.32 7.42 5.69
C PHE A 72 -9.13 7.61 6.66
N SER A 73 -9.18 8.63 7.51
CA SER A 73 -8.21 8.93 8.58
C SER A 73 -8.86 9.90 9.59
N ASN A 74 -8.34 10.02 10.81
CA ASN A 74 -8.70 11.10 11.73
C ASN A 74 -8.20 12.48 11.29
N ASN A 75 -7.30 12.57 10.31
CA ASN A 75 -6.79 13.81 9.76
C ASN A 75 -6.68 13.75 8.21
N PRO A 76 -7.82 13.65 7.51
CA PRO A 76 -7.83 13.36 6.09
C PRO A 76 -7.10 14.42 5.26
N GLY A 77 -6.32 13.98 4.27
CA GLY A 77 -5.47 14.80 3.41
C GLY A 77 -4.04 14.98 3.92
N VAL A 78 -3.78 14.70 5.20
CA VAL A 78 -2.47 14.90 5.82
C VAL A 78 -1.88 13.55 6.23
N HIS A 79 -0.59 13.34 5.91
CA HIS A 79 0.15 12.22 6.48
C HIS A 79 0.57 12.58 7.90
N GLU A 80 0.17 11.78 8.89
CA GLU A 80 0.59 11.94 10.28
C GLU A 80 1.78 11.04 10.60
N LEU A 81 2.67 11.52 11.47
CA LEU A 81 3.87 10.76 11.77
C LEU A 81 3.52 9.42 12.46
N LEU A 82 4.10 8.33 11.95
CA LEU A 82 4.01 6.95 12.43
C LEU A 82 2.63 6.32 12.26
N GLU A 83 1.73 7.03 11.58
CA GLU A 83 0.50 6.50 11.03
C GLU A 83 0.81 5.82 9.69
N PRO A 84 0.65 4.49 9.60
CA PRO A 84 0.91 3.81 8.34
C PRO A 84 -0.20 4.06 7.31
N GLU A 85 0.21 4.11 6.05
CA GLU A 85 -0.68 4.20 4.90
C GLU A 85 -1.06 2.79 4.42
N PHE A 86 -2.35 2.54 4.22
CA PHE A 86 -2.91 1.29 3.70
C PHE A 86 -3.70 1.55 2.43
N LYS A 87 -3.70 0.61 1.46
CA LYS A 87 -4.61 0.69 0.30
C LYS A 87 -5.32 -0.60 -0.11
N TYR A 88 -6.55 -0.43 -0.58
CA TYR A 88 -7.29 -1.42 -1.36
C TYR A 88 -7.55 -0.92 -2.78
N ILE A 89 -7.33 -1.79 -3.76
CA ILE A 89 -7.66 -1.54 -5.17
C ILE A 89 -8.60 -2.64 -5.67
N GLY A 90 -9.67 -2.28 -6.35
CA GLY A 90 -10.60 -3.23 -6.96
C GLY A 90 -10.72 -3.05 -8.47
N ASN A 91 -11.18 -4.11 -9.13
CA ASN A 91 -11.72 -4.02 -10.50
C ASN A 91 -10.71 -3.43 -11.50
N MET A 92 -9.46 -3.88 -11.42
CA MET A 92 -8.46 -3.63 -12.45
C MET A 92 -8.75 -4.42 -13.73
N HIS A 93 -9.39 -5.58 -13.60
CA HIS A 93 -10.14 -6.19 -14.69
C HIS A 93 -11.59 -5.76 -14.59
N GLY A 94 -12.09 -5.10 -15.62
CA GLY A 94 -13.41 -4.47 -15.58
C GLY A 94 -14.57 -5.45 -15.37
N ASN A 95 -14.45 -6.70 -15.83
CA ASN A 95 -15.45 -7.75 -15.64
C ASN A 95 -15.34 -8.52 -14.32
N GLU A 96 -14.35 -8.23 -13.48
CA GLU A 96 -14.19 -8.79 -12.14
C GLU A 96 -14.79 -7.81 -11.13
N VAL A 97 -16.12 -7.90 -10.98
CA VAL A 97 -16.98 -6.85 -10.41
C VAL A 97 -17.14 -6.96 -8.90
N LEU A 98 -16.96 -8.15 -8.32
CA LEU A 98 -17.21 -8.34 -6.89
C LEU A 98 -16.35 -7.38 -6.03
N GLY A 99 -15.06 -7.25 -6.34
CA GLY A 99 -14.15 -6.33 -5.65
C GLY A 99 -14.63 -4.88 -5.66
N ARG A 100 -15.16 -4.40 -6.78
CA ARG A 100 -15.72 -3.04 -6.93
C ARG A 100 -16.82 -2.76 -5.91
N GLU A 101 -17.79 -3.67 -5.84
CA GLU A 101 -18.95 -3.50 -4.96
C GLU A 101 -18.58 -3.75 -3.48
N MET A 102 -17.65 -4.66 -3.21
CA MET A 102 -17.14 -4.89 -1.85
C MET A 102 -16.41 -3.66 -1.30
N LEU A 103 -15.59 -3.01 -2.10
CA LEU A 103 -14.88 -1.79 -1.68
C LEU A 103 -15.83 -0.58 -1.54
N LEU A 104 -16.82 -0.44 -2.42
CA LEU A 104 -17.85 0.59 -2.27
C LEU A 104 -18.69 0.38 -1.00
N LYS A 105 -19.03 -0.88 -0.68
CA LYS A 105 -19.73 -1.22 0.57
C LYS A 105 -18.85 -1.08 1.80
N LEU A 106 -17.54 -1.35 1.71
CA LEU A 106 -16.57 -1.15 2.78
C LEU A 106 -16.48 0.33 3.16
N ALA A 107 -16.36 1.23 2.18
CA ALA A 107 -16.36 2.67 2.44
C ALA A 107 -17.65 3.14 3.15
N ASP A 108 -18.82 2.67 2.71
CA ASP A 108 -20.09 2.94 3.39
C ASP A 108 -20.13 2.35 4.81
N ASP A 109 -19.54 1.17 5.03
CA ASP A 109 -19.49 0.51 6.33
C ASP A 109 -18.58 1.24 7.32
N LEU A 110 -17.37 1.64 6.89
CA LEU A 110 -16.43 2.40 7.70
C LEU A 110 -17.07 3.69 8.21
N CYS A 111 -17.69 4.46 7.31
CA CYS A 111 -18.40 5.70 7.67
C CYS A 111 -19.54 5.44 8.68
N LYS A 112 -20.41 4.45 8.41
CA LYS A 112 -21.54 4.15 9.29
C LYS A 112 -21.10 3.64 10.67
N GLN A 113 -20.11 2.76 10.72
CA GLN A 113 -19.63 2.20 11.98
C GLN A 113 -18.87 3.24 12.81
N TYR A 114 -18.09 4.11 12.17
CA TYR A 114 -17.50 5.26 12.84
C TYR A 114 -18.56 6.17 13.46
N ASN A 115 -19.57 6.57 12.69
CA ASN A 115 -20.67 7.41 13.19
C ASN A 115 -21.52 6.71 14.27
N ALA A 116 -21.58 5.38 14.25
CA ALA A 116 -22.22 4.58 15.30
C ALA A 116 -21.36 4.46 16.58
N GLY A 117 -20.12 4.93 16.57
CA GLY A 117 -19.19 4.83 17.68
C GLY A 117 -18.62 3.42 17.88
N ASP A 118 -18.51 2.62 16.80
CA ASP A 118 -17.86 1.31 16.88
C ASP A 118 -16.39 1.50 17.30
N PRO A 119 -15.96 0.90 18.42
CA PRO A 119 -14.63 1.15 18.97
C PRO A 119 -13.51 0.59 18.10
N GLU A 120 -13.75 -0.49 17.36
CA GLU A 120 -12.75 -1.08 16.47
C GLU A 120 -12.55 -0.20 15.24
N VAL A 121 -13.64 0.22 14.58
CA VAL A 121 -13.57 1.09 13.40
C VAL A 121 -13.02 2.46 13.74
N THR A 122 -13.46 3.04 14.87
CA THR A 122 -12.95 4.33 15.35
C THR A 122 -11.45 4.26 15.57
N ARG A 123 -10.97 3.20 16.22
CA ARG A 123 -9.53 3.03 16.44
C ARG A 123 -8.78 2.85 15.11
N LEU A 124 -9.29 1.99 14.22
CA LEU A 124 -8.66 1.72 12.93
C LEU A 124 -8.44 3.02 12.13
N ILE A 125 -9.47 3.87 12.05
CA ILE A 125 -9.42 5.16 11.34
C ILE A 125 -8.51 6.17 12.06
N ASN A 126 -8.44 6.15 13.39
CA ASN A 126 -7.60 7.08 14.16
C ASN A 126 -6.11 6.70 14.20
N THR A 127 -5.75 5.53 13.67
CA THR A 127 -4.37 5.04 13.71
C THR A 127 -3.87 4.62 12.34
N THR A 128 -4.67 4.77 11.28
CA THR A 128 -4.35 4.26 9.95
C THR A 128 -4.93 5.19 8.92
N ARG A 129 -4.12 5.55 7.93
CA ARG A 129 -4.61 6.26 6.76
C ARG A 129 -4.97 5.26 5.67
N ILE A 130 -6.27 5.06 5.48
CA ILE A 130 -6.83 4.01 4.63
C ILE A 130 -7.25 4.62 3.31
N HIS A 131 -6.78 4.07 2.20
CA HIS A 131 -7.16 4.50 0.87
C HIS A 131 -7.89 3.39 0.12
N ILE A 132 -9.07 3.69 -0.42
CA ILE A 132 -9.91 2.72 -1.12
C ILE A 132 -10.18 3.19 -2.55
N MET A 133 -9.71 2.42 -3.54
CA MET A 133 -10.02 2.60 -4.96
C MET A 133 -10.96 1.48 -5.43
N PRO A 134 -12.27 1.73 -5.55
CA PRO A 134 -13.21 0.68 -5.96
C PRO A 134 -13.01 0.19 -7.40
N SER A 135 -12.53 1.04 -8.32
CA SER A 135 -12.35 0.66 -9.73
C SER A 135 -11.14 1.33 -10.35
N MET A 136 -10.14 0.51 -10.67
CA MET A 136 -8.98 0.91 -11.47
C MET A 136 -9.28 0.89 -12.98
N ASN A 137 -10.22 0.06 -13.44
CA ASN A 137 -10.60 -0.06 -14.86
C ASN A 137 -12.10 0.20 -15.09
N PRO A 138 -12.56 1.45 -14.94
CA PRO A 138 -13.96 1.81 -15.17
C PRO A 138 -14.39 1.59 -16.64
N ASP A 139 -13.48 1.72 -17.61
CA ASP A 139 -13.77 1.55 -19.04
C ASP A 139 -14.08 0.09 -19.39
N GLY A 140 -13.31 -0.84 -18.83
CA GLY A 140 -13.54 -2.27 -18.95
C GLY A 140 -14.85 -2.68 -18.28
N TRP A 141 -15.20 -2.05 -17.15
CA TRP A 141 -16.49 -2.31 -16.48
C TRP A 141 -17.68 -1.94 -17.37
N ASP A 142 -17.66 -0.78 -18.02
CA ASP A 142 -18.71 -0.38 -18.97
C ASP A 142 -18.89 -1.45 -20.07
N LYS A 143 -17.77 -1.91 -20.67
CA LYS A 143 -17.77 -2.99 -21.68
C LYS A 143 -18.35 -4.31 -21.11
N ALA A 144 -17.99 -4.68 -19.88
CA ALA A 144 -18.45 -5.91 -19.23
C ALA A 144 -19.96 -5.91 -18.96
N THR A 145 -20.52 -4.77 -18.55
CA THR A 145 -21.95 -4.64 -18.29
C THR A 145 -22.77 -4.66 -19.58
N GLU A 146 -22.29 -4.01 -20.65
CA GLU A 146 -22.95 -4.02 -21.97
C GLU A 146 -23.00 -5.42 -22.61
N SER A 147 -21.99 -6.25 -22.33
CA SER A 147 -21.86 -7.61 -22.89
C SER A 147 -22.76 -8.66 -22.24
N LYS A 148 -23.61 -8.28 -21.29
CA LYS A 148 -24.42 -9.19 -20.45
C LYS A 148 -23.56 -10.16 -19.64
N ARG A 149 -22.43 -9.67 -19.09
CA ARG A 149 -21.55 -10.41 -18.17
C ARG A 149 -20.79 -11.57 -18.81
N ASP A 150 -20.30 -11.36 -20.03
CA ASP A 150 -19.42 -12.32 -20.69
C ASP A 150 -18.09 -12.49 -19.92
N TRP A 151 -17.53 -13.71 -19.96
CA TRP A 151 -16.38 -14.11 -19.14
C TRP A 151 -15.06 -13.38 -19.49
N LEU A 152 -14.91 -12.93 -20.73
CA LEU A 152 -13.69 -12.26 -21.21
C LEU A 152 -13.92 -10.78 -21.53
N THR A 153 -15.13 -10.42 -21.98
CA THR A 153 -15.44 -9.06 -22.41
C THR A 153 -15.37 -8.08 -21.25
N GLY A 154 -14.60 -7.00 -21.43
CA GLY A 154 -14.39 -5.98 -20.40
C GLY A 154 -13.30 -6.31 -19.38
N ARG A 155 -12.53 -7.40 -19.57
CA ARG A 155 -11.32 -7.65 -18.76
C ARG A 155 -10.26 -6.57 -18.98
N GLY A 156 -9.89 -6.31 -20.23
CA GLY A 156 -8.92 -5.25 -20.57
C GLY A 156 -9.50 -3.85 -20.42
N ASN A 157 -8.65 -2.83 -20.51
CA ASN A 157 -9.09 -1.42 -20.52
C ASN A 157 -9.75 -1.02 -21.85
N ALA A 158 -9.93 0.28 -22.13
CA ALA A 158 -10.56 0.69 -23.39
C ALA A 158 -9.77 0.27 -24.65
N ASN A 159 -8.44 0.14 -24.54
CA ASN A 159 -7.55 -0.37 -25.60
C ASN A 159 -7.42 -1.91 -25.59
N ASP A 160 -8.22 -2.61 -24.77
CA ASP A 160 -8.16 -4.06 -24.58
C ASP A 160 -6.82 -4.56 -24.03
N VAL A 161 -6.06 -3.69 -23.35
CA VAL A 161 -4.84 -4.05 -22.62
C VAL A 161 -5.20 -4.62 -21.25
N ASP A 162 -4.58 -5.74 -20.88
CA ASP A 162 -4.67 -6.32 -19.54
C ASP A 162 -3.80 -5.48 -18.58
N LEU A 163 -4.44 -4.67 -17.73
CA LEU A 163 -3.72 -3.78 -16.80
C LEU A 163 -2.86 -4.55 -15.79
N ASN A 164 -3.16 -5.82 -15.51
CA ASN A 164 -2.32 -6.66 -14.64
C ASN A 164 -1.19 -7.36 -15.42
N ARG A 165 -0.88 -6.89 -16.63
CA ARG A 165 0.30 -7.24 -17.44
C ARG A 165 1.06 -6.00 -17.94
N ASP A 166 0.62 -4.81 -17.53
CA ASP A 166 1.06 -3.51 -18.07
C ASP A 166 2.00 -2.76 -17.11
N PHE A 167 2.26 -3.29 -15.91
CA PHE A 167 3.28 -2.73 -15.02
C PHE A 167 4.69 -3.11 -15.49
N PRO A 168 5.72 -2.27 -15.27
CA PRO A 168 7.11 -2.64 -15.55
C PRO A 168 7.49 -3.96 -14.89
N ASN A 169 8.09 -4.89 -15.63
CA ASN A 169 8.46 -6.20 -15.09
C ASN A 169 9.74 -6.09 -14.24
N LEU A 170 9.57 -5.70 -12.97
CA LEU A 170 10.66 -5.60 -12.01
C LEU A 170 11.22 -6.96 -11.59
N ASN A 171 10.46 -8.05 -11.70
CA ASN A 171 10.95 -9.42 -11.45
C ASN A 171 12.11 -9.75 -12.39
N ARG A 172 12.06 -9.32 -13.66
CA ARG A 172 13.17 -9.49 -14.60
C ARG A 172 14.45 -8.79 -14.12
N LYS A 173 14.32 -7.55 -13.61
CA LYS A 173 15.45 -6.80 -13.01
C LYS A 173 15.96 -7.52 -11.74
N TYR A 174 15.05 -7.88 -10.83
CA TYR A 174 15.33 -8.61 -9.59
C TYR A 174 16.12 -9.90 -9.85
N ASN A 175 15.63 -10.75 -10.74
CA ASN A 175 16.24 -12.03 -11.08
C ASN A 175 17.62 -11.86 -11.73
N LYS A 176 17.80 -10.84 -12.58
CA LYS A 176 19.11 -10.52 -13.16
C LYS A 176 20.12 -10.12 -12.08
N ILE A 177 19.71 -9.27 -11.13
CA ILE A 177 20.56 -8.83 -10.03
C ILE A 177 20.94 -10.04 -9.15
N ARG A 178 19.95 -10.82 -8.69
CA ARG A 178 20.18 -11.96 -7.80
C ARG A 178 21.03 -13.07 -8.41
N ARG A 179 21.00 -13.25 -9.74
CA ARG A 179 21.86 -14.19 -10.45
C ARG A 179 23.31 -13.71 -10.55
N ALA A 180 23.52 -12.41 -10.69
CA ALA A 180 24.85 -11.82 -10.80
C ALA A 180 25.54 -11.73 -9.44
N ASP A 181 24.81 -11.29 -8.43
CA ASP A 181 25.25 -11.20 -7.05
C ASP A 181 24.06 -11.46 -6.12
N SER A 182 24.15 -12.54 -5.36
CA SER A 182 23.06 -12.95 -4.47
C SER A 182 22.84 -11.97 -3.31
N ASP A 183 23.84 -11.16 -2.96
CA ASP A 183 23.81 -10.22 -1.82
C ASP A 183 23.59 -8.76 -2.24
N ALA A 184 23.55 -8.49 -3.54
CA ALA A 184 23.23 -7.17 -4.08
C ALA A 184 21.83 -6.69 -3.67
N LYS A 185 21.67 -5.36 -3.63
CA LYS A 185 20.39 -4.68 -3.42
C LYS A 185 19.42 -5.04 -4.56
N ALA A 186 18.28 -5.62 -4.20
CA ALA A 186 17.23 -6.00 -5.14
C ALA A 186 15.81 -5.65 -4.63
N HIS A 187 15.67 -4.47 -4.01
CA HIS A 187 14.42 -3.83 -3.60
C HIS A 187 14.43 -2.38 -4.10
N HIS A 188 13.25 -1.76 -4.23
CA HIS A 188 13.11 -0.38 -4.74
C HIS A 188 13.78 -0.22 -6.12
N LEU A 189 13.41 -1.10 -7.06
CA LEU A 189 14.00 -1.29 -8.38
C LEU A 189 13.39 -0.39 -9.48
N PHE A 190 12.35 0.36 -9.16
CA PHE A 190 11.74 1.30 -10.08
C PHE A 190 12.53 2.61 -10.07
N ASP A 191 13.11 2.93 -11.23
CA ASP A 191 13.99 4.08 -11.47
C ASP A 191 13.34 5.12 -12.40
N GLY A 192 12.00 5.06 -12.57
CA GLY A 192 11.27 5.89 -13.52
C GLY A 192 11.36 5.43 -14.97
N ASN A 193 12.29 4.52 -15.30
CA ASN A 193 12.43 3.99 -16.65
C ASN A 193 11.38 2.91 -16.94
N LEU A 194 10.55 3.15 -17.95
CA LEU A 194 9.56 2.20 -18.45
C LEU A 194 10.20 1.25 -19.46
N ASP A 195 9.86 -0.04 -19.38
CA ASP A 195 10.28 -1.07 -20.34
C ASP A 195 9.32 -1.19 -21.54
N HIS A 196 8.15 -0.53 -21.48
CA HIS A 196 7.17 -0.42 -22.56
C HIS A 196 6.27 0.82 -22.37
N ALA A 197 5.41 1.12 -23.35
CA ALA A 197 4.40 2.16 -23.22
C ALA A 197 3.21 1.65 -22.40
N ILE A 198 2.98 2.25 -21.23
CA ILE A 198 1.93 1.87 -20.29
C ILE A 198 0.61 2.61 -20.54
N GLN A 199 -0.49 2.03 -20.09
CA GLN A 199 -1.82 2.63 -20.12
C GLN A 199 -1.97 3.77 -19.10
N PRO A 200 -2.89 4.73 -19.31
CA PRO A 200 -3.08 5.83 -18.38
C PRO A 200 -3.51 5.36 -16.99
N GLU A 201 -4.30 4.28 -16.90
CA GLU A 201 -4.70 3.70 -15.61
C GLU A 201 -3.49 3.16 -14.82
N THR A 202 -2.62 2.42 -15.50
CA THR A 202 -1.36 1.91 -14.94
C THR A 202 -0.46 3.07 -14.49
N ARG A 203 -0.33 4.11 -15.32
CA ARG A 203 0.48 5.29 -15.00
C ARG A 203 -0.02 6.00 -13.75
N ALA A 204 -1.32 6.23 -13.64
CA ALA A 204 -1.93 6.86 -12.47
C ALA A 204 -1.60 6.10 -11.20
N VAL A 205 -1.71 4.76 -11.24
CA VAL A 205 -1.47 3.89 -10.09
C VAL A 205 0.02 3.80 -9.75
N ILE A 206 0.92 3.76 -10.73
CA ILE A 206 2.38 3.83 -10.48
C ILE A 206 2.73 5.13 -9.75
N GLU A 207 2.28 6.27 -10.25
CA GLU A 207 2.56 7.57 -9.61
C GLU A 207 1.97 7.62 -8.19
N TRP A 208 0.78 7.05 -8.01
CA TRP A 208 0.14 6.98 -6.71
C TRP A 208 0.92 6.10 -5.72
N ILE A 209 1.35 4.90 -6.12
CA ILE A 209 2.16 3.97 -5.31
C ILE A 209 3.45 4.66 -4.84
N ILE A 210 4.12 5.41 -5.72
CA ILE A 210 5.39 6.08 -5.40
C ILE A 210 5.17 7.35 -4.56
N SER A 211 4.01 7.99 -4.68
CA SER A 211 3.73 9.27 -3.99
C SER A 211 3.47 9.15 -2.48
N LYS A 212 3.15 7.95 -1.98
CA LYS A 212 2.74 7.71 -0.59
C LYS A 212 3.51 6.55 0.03
N PRO A 213 3.83 6.60 1.34
CA PRO A 213 4.52 5.50 2.02
C PRO A 213 3.57 4.35 2.36
N PHE A 214 2.94 3.73 1.36
CA PHE A 214 2.10 2.55 1.56
C PHE A 214 2.90 1.41 2.21
N VAL A 215 2.29 0.79 3.23
CA VAL A 215 2.91 -0.27 4.03
C VAL A 215 2.33 -1.64 3.67
N LEU A 216 1.01 -1.70 3.53
CA LEU A 216 0.26 -2.92 3.22
C LEU A 216 -0.85 -2.59 2.24
N SER A 217 -1.10 -3.54 1.34
CA SER A 217 -2.18 -3.40 0.37
C SER A 217 -2.73 -4.72 -0.12
N ALA A 218 -3.88 -4.63 -0.79
CA ALA A 218 -4.37 -5.73 -1.60
C ALA A 218 -5.17 -5.26 -2.81
N ASN A 219 -5.03 -5.99 -3.90
CA ASN A 219 -5.82 -5.82 -5.11
C ASN A 219 -6.86 -6.95 -5.23
N LEU A 220 -8.11 -6.60 -5.59
CA LEU A 220 -9.27 -7.48 -5.52
C LEU A 220 -9.70 -7.93 -6.93
N HIS A 221 -9.76 -9.24 -7.11
CA HIS A 221 -10.04 -9.96 -8.35
C HIS A 221 -11.23 -10.91 -8.24
N GLY A 222 -11.59 -11.52 -9.37
CA GLY A 222 -12.56 -12.60 -9.46
C GLY A 222 -12.21 -13.60 -10.55
N GLY A 223 -12.74 -14.81 -10.41
CA GLY A 223 -12.45 -15.95 -11.28
C GLY A 223 -11.89 -17.15 -10.52
N ALA A 224 -11.38 -16.92 -9.31
CA ALA A 224 -11.00 -17.95 -8.35
C ALA A 224 -11.46 -17.60 -6.93
N LEU A 225 -11.21 -18.48 -5.96
CA LEU A 225 -11.41 -18.18 -4.54
C LEU A 225 -10.14 -18.55 -3.75
N VAL A 226 -9.20 -17.61 -3.70
CA VAL A 226 -7.87 -17.81 -3.10
C VAL A 226 -7.21 -16.46 -2.76
N ALA A 227 -6.37 -16.42 -1.73
CA ALA A 227 -5.44 -15.31 -1.52
C ALA A 227 -4.09 -15.62 -2.16
N ASN A 228 -3.79 -14.94 -3.25
CA ASN A 228 -2.58 -15.04 -4.04
C ASN A 228 -1.50 -14.09 -3.50
N TYR A 229 -0.26 -14.53 -3.39
CA TYR A 229 0.85 -13.73 -2.86
C TYR A 229 2.13 -13.84 -3.70
N PRO A 230 3.05 -12.84 -3.59
CA PRO A 230 4.29 -12.81 -4.35
C PRO A 230 5.20 -14.03 -4.22
N PHE A 231 6.07 -14.29 -5.20
CA PHE A 231 6.07 -13.63 -6.51
C PHE A 231 5.05 -14.25 -7.47
N ASP A 232 4.55 -13.43 -8.38
CA ASP A 232 3.65 -13.75 -9.48
C ASP A 232 4.39 -14.29 -10.72
N ASP A 233 5.62 -13.84 -10.98
CA ASP A 233 6.42 -14.29 -12.15
C ASP A 233 7.47 -15.36 -11.78
N THR A 234 7.82 -16.23 -12.72
CA THR A 234 8.90 -17.21 -12.54
C THR A 234 10.24 -16.67 -13.03
N ALA A 235 11.32 -16.99 -12.33
CA ALA A 235 12.66 -16.53 -12.73
C ALA A 235 13.14 -17.13 -14.05
N ASP A 236 12.67 -18.32 -14.42
CA ASP A 236 13.10 -19.07 -15.59
C ASP A 236 12.08 -19.08 -16.75
N GLY A 237 10.98 -18.32 -16.61
CA GLY A 237 9.93 -18.22 -17.62
C GLY A 237 9.05 -19.47 -17.72
N THR A 238 9.10 -20.37 -16.73
CA THR A 238 8.16 -21.50 -16.65
C THR A 238 6.76 -21.04 -16.29
N VAL A 239 5.76 -21.79 -16.75
CA VAL A 239 4.34 -21.43 -16.57
C VAL A 239 3.88 -21.61 -15.13
N ARG A 240 4.38 -22.62 -14.41
CA ARG A 240 4.01 -22.90 -13.01
C ARG A 240 5.23 -23.34 -12.21
N ARG A 241 5.67 -22.51 -11.26
CA ARG A 241 6.71 -22.84 -10.29
C ARG A 241 6.63 -21.91 -9.08
N TYR A 242 6.71 -22.50 -7.89
CA TYR A 242 6.83 -21.74 -6.65
C TYR A 242 8.05 -20.81 -6.70
N THR A 243 7.81 -19.52 -6.56
CA THR A 243 8.85 -18.48 -6.59
C THR A 243 8.73 -17.64 -5.33
N ALA A 244 9.47 -18.06 -4.30
CA ALA A 244 9.47 -17.42 -2.99
C ALA A 244 10.04 -16.00 -3.07
N SER A 245 9.39 -15.06 -2.38
CA SER A 245 10.00 -13.77 -2.07
C SER A 245 10.90 -13.88 -0.82
N PRO A 246 11.77 -12.89 -0.54
CA PRO A 246 12.51 -12.83 0.71
C PRO A 246 11.63 -12.79 1.97
N ASP A 247 10.36 -12.39 1.83
CA ASP A 247 9.35 -12.28 2.89
C ASP A 247 8.21 -13.31 2.73
N ASP A 248 8.52 -14.49 2.17
CA ASP A 248 7.54 -15.54 1.86
C ASP A 248 6.69 -15.94 3.08
N ASP A 249 7.27 -16.00 4.28
CA ASP A 249 6.57 -16.32 5.52
C ASP A 249 5.55 -15.24 5.91
N VAL A 250 5.94 -13.96 5.82
CA VAL A 250 5.07 -12.80 6.02
C VAL A 250 3.93 -12.80 5.01
N PHE A 251 4.22 -13.01 3.73
CA PHE A 251 3.19 -13.04 2.69
C PHE A 251 2.20 -14.19 2.85
N ARG A 252 2.69 -15.38 3.19
CA ARG A 252 1.83 -16.53 3.53
C ARG A 252 0.95 -16.21 4.73
N TYR A 253 1.49 -15.57 5.77
CA TYR A 253 0.71 -15.13 6.91
C TYR A 253 -0.36 -14.11 6.52
N LEU A 254 -0.02 -13.07 5.77
CA LEU A 254 -0.96 -12.04 5.32
C LEU A 254 -2.09 -12.64 4.46
N ALA A 255 -1.76 -13.54 3.53
CA ALA A 255 -2.74 -14.28 2.74
C ALA A 255 -3.64 -15.15 3.64
N ARG A 256 -3.08 -15.81 4.65
CA ARG A 256 -3.86 -16.60 5.62
C ARG A 256 -4.77 -15.74 6.48
N VAL A 257 -4.38 -14.52 6.86
CA VAL A 257 -5.25 -13.60 7.62
C VAL A 257 -6.54 -13.34 6.86
N TYR A 258 -6.47 -13.08 5.55
CA TYR A 258 -7.68 -12.91 4.75
C TYR A 258 -8.44 -14.24 4.62
N ALA A 259 -7.75 -15.29 4.17
CA ALA A 259 -8.36 -16.59 3.89
C ALA A 259 -9.09 -17.18 5.11
N ASP A 260 -8.45 -17.17 6.29
CA ASP A 260 -8.98 -17.72 7.55
C ASP A 260 -10.19 -16.95 8.09
N ASN A 261 -10.36 -15.68 7.70
CA ASN A 261 -11.52 -14.88 8.04
C ASN A 261 -12.62 -14.92 6.97
N HIS A 262 -12.41 -15.62 5.86
CA HIS A 262 -13.41 -15.88 4.83
C HIS A 262 -13.97 -17.31 4.95
N PRO A 263 -15.31 -17.49 5.00
CA PRO A 263 -15.94 -18.77 5.37
C PRO A 263 -15.64 -19.94 4.42
N ASP A 264 -15.33 -19.68 3.15
CA ASP A 264 -15.06 -20.75 2.18
C ASP A 264 -13.61 -20.73 1.66
N MET A 265 -12.88 -19.64 1.85
CA MET A 265 -11.53 -19.52 1.28
C MET A 265 -10.58 -20.38 2.12
N HIS A 266 -10.66 -20.32 3.45
CA HIS A 266 -9.79 -21.10 4.36
C HIS A 266 -9.84 -22.62 4.15
N ILE A 267 -10.95 -23.17 3.67
CA ILE A 267 -11.06 -24.60 3.33
C ILE A 267 -10.50 -24.93 1.95
N GLY A 268 -10.04 -23.93 1.21
CA GLY A 268 -9.54 -24.05 -0.16
C GLY A 268 -10.64 -24.48 -1.15
N ARG A 269 -11.88 -24.00 -0.96
CA ARG A 269 -12.96 -24.24 -1.92
C ARG A 269 -12.55 -23.62 -3.25
N SER A 270 -12.21 -24.47 -4.22
CA SER A 270 -11.79 -24.01 -5.54
C SER A 270 -12.92 -24.00 -6.56
N CYS A 271 -12.76 -23.15 -7.57
CA CYS A 271 -13.61 -23.04 -8.73
C CYS A 271 -13.29 -24.14 -9.76
N ASP A 272 -12.01 -24.49 -9.86
CA ASP A 272 -11.50 -25.66 -10.56
C ASP A 272 -10.75 -26.57 -9.58
N ALA A 273 -11.09 -27.85 -9.56
CA ALA A 273 -10.40 -28.84 -8.74
C ALA A 273 -8.90 -28.95 -9.07
N SER A 274 -8.50 -28.58 -10.31
CA SER A 274 -7.12 -28.59 -10.77
C SER A 274 -6.22 -27.54 -10.09
N ASP A 275 -6.80 -26.51 -9.48
CA ASP A 275 -6.05 -25.44 -8.80
C ASP A 275 -5.42 -25.91 -7.47
N GLY A 276 -6.00 -26.93 -6.82
CA GLY A 276 -5.40 -27.55 -5.64
C GLY A 276 -5.34 -26.69 -4.36
N PHE A 277 -6.11 -25.59 -4.27
CA PHE A 277 -6.10 -24.67 -3.11
C PHE A 277 -6.46 -25.31 -1.76
N GLN A 278 -7.10 -26.48 -1.77
CA GLN A 278 -7.36 -27.27 -0.56
C GLN A 278 -6.06 -27.66 0.16
N ASN A 279 -4.99 -27.93 -0.61
CA ASN A 279 -3.70 -28.36 -0.07
C ASN A 279 -2.99 -27.24 0.70
N THR A 280 -3.33 -25.99 0.39
CA THR A 280 -2.73 -24.79 0.96
C THR A 280 -3.71 -24.00 1.82
N LYS A 281 -4.93 -24.51 2.03
CA LYS A 281 -5.97 -23.87 2.83
C LYS A 281 -6.30 -22.45 2.34
N GLY A 282 -6.50 -22.31 1.03
CA GLY A 282 -7.00 -21.06 0.43
C GLY A 282 -5.96 -19.98 0.14
N ILE A 283 -4.67 -20.31 0.17
CA ILE A 283 -3.61 -19.38 -0.24
C ILE A 283 -2.77 -19.96 -1.37
N THR A 284 -2.17 -19.14 -2.21
CA THR A 284 -1.24 -19.62 -3.24
C THR A 284 -0.14 -18.62 -3.53
N ASN A 285 1.08 -19.11 -3.78
CA ASN A 285 2.10 -18.29 -4.43
C ASN A 285 1.67 -18.09 -5.89
N GLY A 286 1.79 -16.88 -6.43
CA GLY A 286 1.27 -16.57 -7.77
C GLY A 286 1.92 -17.38 -8.87
N ALA A 287 3.25 -17.38 -8.91
CA ALA A 287 4.01 -18.14 -9.89
C ALA A 287 3.75 -19.66 -9.80
N ALA A 288 3.43 -20.19 -8.60
CA ALA A 288 3.05 -21.59 -8.42
C ALA A 288 1.69 -21.91 -9.07
N TRP A 289 0.74 -20.97 -9.02
CA TRP A 289 -0.58 -21.12 -9.62
C TRP A 289 -0.52 -20.91 -11.14
N TYR A 290 0.01 -19.78 -11.60
CA TYR A 290 0.43 -19.52 -12.97
C TYR A 290 1.26 -18.23 -13.05
N ALA A 291 2.30 -18.24 -13.87
CA ALA A 291 3.21 -17.09 -14.00
C ALA A 291 2.51 -15.86 -14.58
N VAL A 292 2.71 -14.71 -13.93
CA VAL A 292 2.21 -13.40 -14.32
C VAL A 292 3.35 -12.39 -14.31
N ALA A 293 3.82 -12.05 -15.50
CA ALA A 293 4.78 -10.98 -15.71
C ALA A 293 4.08 -9.61 -15.81
N GLY A 294 4.68 -8.58 -15.23
CA GLY A 294 4.15 -7.20 -15.31
C GLY A 294 2.88 -6.97 -14.49
N GLY A 295 2.69 -7.74 -13.41
CA GLY A 295 1.58 -7.58 -12.48
C GLY A 295 1.80 -6.45 -11.47
N MET A 296 0.70 -5.88 -10.99
CA MET A 296 0.73 -4.79 -10.00
C MET A 296 1.26 -5.25 -8.63
N GLN A 297 0.95 -6.49 -8.25
CA GLN A 297 1.32 -7.06 -6.95
C GLN A 297 2.85 -7.05 -6.75
N ASP A 298 3.58 -7.62 -7.70
CA ASP A 298 5.04 -7.68 -7.63
C ASP A 298 5.68 -6.30 -7.87
N PHE A 299 5.02 -5.43 -8.65
CA PHE A 299 5.48 -4.05 -8.82
C PHE A 299 5.49 -3.31 -7.48
N ASN A 300 4.45 -3.40 -6.64
CA ASN A 300 4.43 -2.78 -5.31
C ASN A 300 5.65 -3.21 -4.50
N TYR A 301 5.82 -4.52 -4.30
CA TYR A 301 6.89 -5.06 -3.46
C TYR A 301 8.29 -4.75 -4.02
N LEU A 302 8.47 -4.72 -5.34
CA LEU A 302 9.79 -4.46 -5.92
C LEU A 302 10.08 -2.96 -6.14
N SER A 303 9.08 -2.08 -6.13
CA SER A 303 9.26 -0.63 -6.39
C SER A 303 9.22 0.23 -5.13
N SER A 304 8.51 -0.20 -4.08
CA SER A 304 8.25 0.58 -2.88
C SER A 304 8.40 -0.27 -1.60
N ASN A 305 7.94 0.27 -0.46
CA ASN A 305 7.85 -0.43 0.81
C ASN A 305 6.58 -1.31 0.95
N ASP A 306 5.68 -1.28 -0.03
CA ASP A 306 4.33 -1.82 0.08
C ASP A 306 4.28 -3.34 -0.15
N PHE A 307 3.65 -4.04 0.80
CA PHE A 307 3.36 -5.46 0.71
C PHE A 307 1.96 -5.67 0.11
N GLU A 308 1.88 -5.87 -1.20
CA GLU A 308 0.60 -6.17 -1.86
C GLU A 308 0.34 -7.68 -1.97
N ILE A 309 -0.90 -8.11 -1.73
CA ILE A 309 -1.41 -9.43 -2.13
C ILE A 309 -2.60 -9.30 -3.07
N THR A 310 -2.89 -10.36 -3.83
CA THR A 310 -4.04 -10.42 -4.74
C THR A 310 -5.13 -11.30 -4.15
N LEU A 311 -6.34 -10.76 -4.03
CA LEU A 311 -7.48 -11.43 -3.40
C LEU A 311 -8.50 -11.83 -4.46
N GLU A 312 -8.56 -13.11 -4.80
CA GLU A 312 -9.58 -13.68 -5.68
C GLU A 312 -10.82 -14.00 -4.85
N LEU A 313 -11.90 -13.22 -5.03
CA LEU A 313 -13.02 -13.19 -4.08
C LEU A 313 -14.12 -14.21 -4.37
N GLY A 314 -14.10 -14.86 -5.54
CA GLY A 314 -15.12 -15.80 -5.94
C GLY A 314 -15.02 -16.23 -7.41
N CYS A 315 -15.60 -17.39 -7.69
CA CYS A 315 -15.55 -18.03 -9.01
C CYS A 315 -16.26 -17.24 -10.10
N GLU A 316 -17.40 -16.63 -9.75
CA GLU A 316 -18.16 -15.83 -10.69
C GLU A 316 -17.56 -14.42 -10.72
N LYS A 317 -16.91 -14.07 -11.84
CA LYS A 317 -16.28 -12.75 -12.03
C LYS A 317 -17.27 -11.60 -11.87
N TYR A 318 -18.47 -11.79 -12.40
CA TYR A 318 -19.56 -10.82 -12.40
C TYR A 318 -20.82 -11.46 -11.80
N PRO A 319 -20.88 -11.63 -10.47
CA PRO A 319 -22.01 -12.28 -9.80
C PRO A 319 -23.30 -11.47 -9.97
N SER A 320 -24.44 -12.12 -9.82
CA SER A 320 -25.73 -11.42 -9.82
C SER A 320 -25.89 -10.52 -8.60
N ALA A 321 -26.64 -9.42 -8.76
CA ALA A 321 -26.79 -8.39 -7.73
C ALA A 321 -27.38 -8.93 -6.41
N ASP A 322 -28.21 -9.98 -6.46
CA ASP A 322 -28.78 -10.67 -5.30
C ASP A 322 -27.73 -11.43 -4.46
N GLN A 323 -26.56 -11.73 -5.03
CA GLN A 323 -25.45 -12.36 -4.30
C GLN A 323 -24.61 -11.34 -3.53
N LEU A 324 -24.59 -10.06 -3.92
CA LEU A 324 -23.75 -9.03 -3.30
C LEU A 324 -23.93 -8.89 -1.77
N PRO A 325 -25.14 -8.94 -1.19
CA PRO A 325 -25.31 -8.90 0.27
C PRO A 325 -24.72 -10.13 0.97
N ILE A 326 -24.73 -11.29 0.31
CA ILE A 326 -24.17 -12.54 0.83
C ILE A 326 -22.64 -12.44 0.80
N GLU A 327 -22.08 -12.04 -0.34
CA GLU A 327 -20.63 -11.88 -0.50
C GLU A 327 -20.05 -10.80 0.43
N TRP A 328 -20.79 -9.72 0.69
CA TRP A 328 -20.40 -8.74 1.70
C TRP A 328 -20.27 -9.38 3.08
N LYS A 329 -21.24 -10.17 3.52
CA LYS A 329 -21.17 -10.86 4.83
C LYS A 329 -19.98 -11.80 4.92
N ARG A 330 -19.61 -12.44 3.81
CA ARG A 330 -18.48 -13.39 3.74
C ARG A 330 -17.12 -12.69 3.76
N ASN A 331 -17.01 -11.52 3.15
CA ASN A 331 -15.75 -10.79 3.01
C ASN A 331 -15.52 -9.72 4.08
N ARG A 332 -16.58 -9.16 4.70
CA ARG A 332 -16.49 -8.03 5.64
C ARG A 332 -15.41 -8.25 6.69
N ARG A 333 -15.46 -9.35 7.43
CA ARG A 333 -14.48 -9.63 8.49
C ARG A 333 -13.06 -9.74 7.94
N ALA A 334 -12.87 -10.43 6.81
CA ALA A 334 -11.56 -10.60 6.19
C ALA A 334 -10.95 -9.26 5.75
N LEU A 335 -11.75 -8.36 5.18
CA LEU A 335 -11.32 -7.00 4.80
C LEU A 335 -10.82 -6.20 6.02
N TYR A 336 -11.58 -6.20 7.12
CA TYR A 336 -11.17 -5.51 8.34
C TYR A 336 -9.92 -6.12 8.97
N GLU A 337 -9.86 -7.44 9.10
CA GLU A 337 -8.71 -8.13 9.71
C GLU A 337 -7.42 -7.94 8.91
N PHE A 338 -7.53 -7.84 7.58
CA PHE A 338 -6.39 -7.57 6.72
C PHE A 338 -5.87 -6.12 6.86
N MET A 339 -6.75 -5.10 6.87
CA MET A 339 -6.36 -3.71 7.12
C MET A 339 -5.57 -3.55 8.43
N TRP A 340 -6.01 -4.25 9.48
CA TRP A 340 -5.33 -4.26 10.77
C TRP A 340 -3.87 -4.76 10.72
N ARG A 341 -3.50 -5.59 9.73
CA ARG A 341 -2.13 -6.09 9.59
C ARG A 341 -1.11 -5.05 9.12
N THR A 342 -1.56 -3.86 8.73
CA THR A 342 -0.69 -2.70 8.55
C THR A 342 0.08 -2.36 9.85
N HIS A 343 -0.46 -2.76 11.01
CA HIS A 343 0.13 -2.58 12.33
C HIS A 343 0.92 -3.81 12.83
N GLN A 344 1.34 -4.71 11.94
CA GLN A 344 2.19 -5.86 12.29
C GLN A 344 3.68 -5.48 12.22
N GLY A 345 4.51 -6.07 13.08
CA GLY A 345 5.97 -5.93 13.02
C GLY A 345 6.52 -4.74 13.81
N ILE A 346 7.35 -3.93 13.16
CA ILE A 346 8.06 -2.80 13.76
C ILE A 346 7.78 -1.48 13.03
N LYS A 347 7.90 -0.36 13.75
CA LYS A 347 7.92 0.99 13.17
C LYS A 347 8.85 1.92 13.95
N GLY A 348 9.32 3.00 13.31
CA GLY A 348 10.38 3.82 13.89
C GLY A 348 10.71 5.10 13.12
N PHE A 349 11.64 5.88 13.66
CA PHE A 349 12.38 6.92 12.97
C PHE A 349 13.84 6.53 12.76
N VAL A 350 14.45 7.08 11.72
CA VAL A 350 15.89 7.20 11.53
C VAL A 350 16.23 8.68 11.48
N VAL A 351 17.04 9.12 12.43
CA VAL A 351 17.47 10.52 12.54
C VAL A 351 18.97 10.62 12.66
N ASP A 352 19.51 11.78 12.32
CA ASP A 352 20.89 12.14 12.56
C ASP A 352 21.15 12.29 14.07
N ALA A 353 22.20 11.66 14.57
CA ALA A 353 22.52 11.65 16.00
C ALA A 353 22.92 13.03 16.54
N GLU A 354 23.50 13.90 15.71
CA GLU A 354 23.98 15.23 16.09
C GLU A 354 22.93 16.31 15.86
N THR A 355 22.32 16.35 14.68
CA THR A 355 21.37 17.40 14.29
C THR A 355 19.91 17.08 14.65
N HIS A 356 19.62 15.81 14.95
CA HIS A 356 18.28 15.27 15.17
C HIS A 356 17.32 15.44 13.99
N GLN A 357 17.83 15.80 12.81
CA GLN A 357 17.05 15.88 11.58
C GLN A 357 16.71 14.48 11.06
N PRO A 358 15.55 14.30 10.40
CA PRO A 358 15.18 13.04 9.80
C PRO A 358 16.14 12.65 8.66
N ILE A 359 16.51 11.38 8.60
CA ILE A 359 17.30 10.84 7.49
C ILE A 359 16.34 10.16 6.53
N SER A 360 16.19 10.73 5.34
CA SER A 360 15.36 10.16 4.28
C SER A 360 16.09 9.06 3.50
N GLY A 361 15.37 8.00 3.14
CA GLY A 361 15.93 6.91 2.32
C GLY A 361 16.94 6.02 3.05
N ALA A 362 16.99 6.07 4.38
CA ALA A 362 17.79 5.13 5.17
C ALA A 362 17.23 3.71 5.00
N GLU A 363 18.12 2.74 4.78
CA GLU A 363 17.78 1.34 4.58
C GLU A 363 17.66 0.61 5.92
N ILE A 364 16.56 -0.12 6.11
CA ILE A 364 16.27 -0.92 7.29
C ILE A 364 16.39 -2.39 6.93
N SER A 365 17.55 -2.98 7.23
CA SER A 365 17.85 -4.39 6.95
C SER A 365 17.50 -5.27 8.15
N ILE A 366 16.85 -6.40 7.88
CA ILE A 366 16.41 -7.35 8.92
C ILE A 366 17.29 -8.60 8.90
N PHE A 367 17.73 -9.03 10.08
CA PHE A 367 18.47 -10.26 10.28
C PHE A 367 17.67 -11.13 11.27
N ASN A 368 17.15 -12.27 10.78
CA ASN A 368 16.45 -13.24 11.61
C ASN A 368 17.46 -13.99 12.47
N ILE A 369 17.20 -14.08 13.77
CA ILE A 369 18.02 -14.86 14.70
C ILE A 369 17.34 -16.23 14.84
N SER A 370 17.76 -17.19 14.03
CA SER A 370 17.33 -18.59 14.15
C SER A 370 17.86 -19.23 15.44
N ASP A 371 17.31 -20.40 15.80
CA ASP A 371 17.66 -21.14 17.02
C ASP A 371 19.16 -21.52 17.12
N ASP A 372 19.87 -21.54 15.99
CA ASP A 372 21.32 -21.76 15.91
C ASP A 372 22.16 -20.51 16.23
N GLY A 373 21.52 -19.37 16.47
CA GLY A 373 22.13 -18.11 16.89
C GLY A 373 22.86 -17.35 15.77
N VAL A 374 22.79 -17.80 14.51
CA VAL A 374 23.44 -17.14 13.37
C VAL A 374 22.43 -16.22 12.68
N PRO A 375 22.64 -14.88 12.66
CA PRO A 375 21.69 -13.97 12.03
C PRO A 375 21.64 -14.17 10.51
N ALA A 376 20.50 -14.58 9.97
CA ALA A 376 20.26 -14.70 8.54
C ALA A 376 19.60 -13.42 8.00
N ARG A 377 20.24 -12.74 7.04
CA ARG A 377 19.71 -11.51 6.44
C ARG A 377 18.48 -11.82 5.56
N LEU A 378 17.37 -11.15 5.83
CA LEU A 378 16.25 -11.08 4.87
C LEU A 378 16.66 -10.19 3.72
N LYS A 379 16.61 -10.73 2.50
CA LYS A 379 17.13 -10.07 1.30
C LYS A 379 16.10 -9.11 0.68
N HIS A 380 15.44 -8.32 1.52
CA HIS A 380 14.57 -7.22 1.12
C HIS A 380 14.54 -6.22 2.27
N ASP A 381 15.03 -5.00 2.01
CA ASP A 381 15.07 -3.93 3.00
C ASP A 381 13.97 -2.91 2.68
N VAL A 382 13.43 -2.25 3.71
CA VAL A 382 12.54 -1.09 3.56
C VAL A 382 13.33 0.21 3.72
N THR A 383 12.83 1.31 3.18
CA THR A 383 13.47 2.62 3.31
C THR A 383 12.67 3.61 4.15
N SER A 384 13.35 4.53 4.83
CA SER A 384 12.69 5.60 5.57
C SER A 384 12.06 6.68 4.67
N THR A 385 10.96 7.30 5.12
CA THR A 385 10.25 8.40 4.43
C THR A 385 11.06 9.70 4.42
N LYS A 386 10.53 10.77 3.80
CA LYS A 386 11.09 12.13 3.91
C LYS A 386 11.17 12.63 5.37
N ALA A 387 10.27 12.16 6.23
CA ALA A 387 10.27 12.46 7.66
C ALA A 387 11.08 11.44 8.49
N GLY A 388 11.85 10.56 7.84
CA GLY A 388 12.72 9.59 8.51
C GLY A 388 11.99 8.37 9.05
N GLU A 389 10.73 8.18 8.72
CA GLU A 389 9.89 7.12 9.30
C GLU A 389 10.00 5.82 8.55
N PHE A 390 9.80 4.70 9.23
CA PHE A 390 9.67 3.43 8.55
C PHE A 390 8.67 2.53 9.26
N TRP A 391 8.15 1.58 8.48
CA TRP A 391 7.35 0.46 8.94
C TRP A 391 7.91 -0.79 8.28
N ARG A 392 7.98 -1.88 9.04
CA ARG A 392 8.44 -3.18 8.53
C ARG A 392 7.56 -4.27 9.11
N ILE A 393 6.77 -4.89 8.24
CA ILE A 393 5.93 -6.03 8.58
C ILE A 393 6.83 -7.24 8.84
N LEU A 394 6.73 -7.81 10.05
CA LEU A 394 7.48 -8.99 10.48
C LEU A 394 6.58 -9.88 11.31
N LEU A 395 6.80 -11.19 11.25
CA LEU A 395 6.16 -12.12 12.15
C LEU A 395 6.74 -12.01 13.57
N PRO A 396 6.05 -12.55 14.60
CA PRO A 396 6.61 -12.60 15.94
C PRO A 396 7.91 -13.41 15.97
N GLY A 397 8.95 -12.86 16.57
CA GLY A 397 10.27 -13.46 16.53
C GLY A 397 11.38 -12.55 17.06
N HIS A 398 12.60 -13.07 17.06
CA HIS A 398 13.80 -12.35 17.48
C HIS A 398 14.61 -11.91 16.27
N TYR A 399 14.91 -10.61 16.21
CA TYR A 399 15.57 -10.00 15.07
C TYR A 399 16.69 -9.07 15.51
N THR A 400 17.76 -9.03 14.71
CA THR A 400 18.64 -7.86 14.68
C THR A 400 18.20 -6.98 13.52
N VAL A 401 17.90 -5.72 13.80
CA VAL A 401 17.49 -4.70 12.84
C VAL A 401 18.66 -3.74 12.66
N GLN A 402 19.06 -3.48 11.42
CA GLN A 402 20.08 -2.49 11.09
C GLN A 402 19.46 -1.32 10.34
N ALA A 403 19.75 -0.10 10.76
CA ALA A 403 19.54 1.09 9.93
C ALA A 403 20.89 1.57 9.37
N SER A 404 20.91 1.92 8.08
CA SER A 404 22.08 2.46 7.40
C SER A 404 21.70 3.52 6.38
N ALA A 405 22.53 4.55 6.23
CA ALA A 405 22.37 5.59 5.23
C ALA A 405 23.76 6.04 4.71
N PRO A 406 23.87 6.49 3.45
CA PRO A 406 25.12 7.05 2.93
C PRO A 406 25.63 8.20 3.80
N GLY A 407 26.93 8.18 4.15
CA GLY A 407 27.53 9.21 5.00
C GLY A 407 27.39 8.97 6.52
N TYR A 408 26.73 7.89 6.94
CA TYR A 408 26.50 7.56 8.34
C TYR A 408 27.08 6.19 8.74
N GLU A 409 27.43 6.04 10.02
CA GLU A 409 27.69 4.74 10.62
C GLU A 409 26.38 3.95 10.78
N ALA A 410 26.39 2.68 10.35
CA ALA A 410 25.23 1.82 10.48
C ALA A 410 25.01 1.43 11.96
N GLN A 411 23.76 1.51 12.41
CA GLN A 411 23.38 1.14 13.78
C GLN A 411 22.56 -0.16 13.77
N ARG A 412 22.86 -1.06 14.72
CA ARG A 412 22.12 -2.32 14.91
C ARG A 412 21.43 -2.35 16.26
N VAL A 413 20.20 -2.87 16.29
CA VAL A 413 19.42 -3.11 17.51
C VAL A 413 18.84 -4.51 17.45
N THR A 414 19.03 -5.30 18.50
CA THR A 414 18.34 -6.60 18.66
C THR A 414 17.07 -6.39 19.45
N LEU A 415 15.95 -6.91 18.94
CA LEU A 415 14.63 -6.78 19.55
C LEU A 415 13.78 -8.04 19.35
N THR A 416 12.66 -8.09 20.06
CA THR A 416 11.64 -9.13 19.91
C THR A 416 10.37 -8.50 19.37
N VAL A 417 9.91 -8.96 18.21
CA VAL A 417 8.61 -8.60 17.65
C VAL A 417 7.54 -9.42 18.38
N GLN A 418 6.57 -8.72 18.96
CA GLN A 418 5.47 -9.36 19.69
C GLN A 418 4.36 -9.85 18.74
N PRO A 419 3.52 -10.81 19.17
CA PRO A 419 2.28 -11.14 18.48
C PRO A 419 1.42 -9.90 18.22
N PHE A 420 0.84 -9.81 17.02
CA PHE A 420 -0.06 -8.72 16.67
C PHE A 420 -1.27 -8.67 17.61
N SER A 421 -1.62 -7.45 17.99
CA SER A 421 -2.81 -7.14 18.77
C SER A 421 -3.38 -5.82 18.27
N LYS A 422 -4.68 -5.80 17.98
CA LYS A 422 -5.41 -4.55 17.67
C LYS A 422 -5.31 -3.54 18.81
N ASN A 423 -4.91 -3.97 20.01
CA ASN A 423 -4.86 -3.14 21.20
C ASN A 423 -3.51 -2.47 21.48
N SER A 424 -2.46 -2.79 20.73
CA SER A 424 -1.11 -2.26 20.93
C SER A 424 -0.51 -1.75 19.64
N ASP A 425 0.39 -0.77 19.74
CA ASP A 425 1.20 -0.36 18.59
C ASP A 425 2.22 -1.44 18.19
N PRO A 426 2.69 -1.44 16.93
CA PRO A 426 3.84 -2.22 16.52
C PRO A 426 5.06 -1.94 17.42
N THR A 427 5.99 -2.89 17.49
CA THR A 427 7.20 -2.71 18.31
C THR A 427 7.99 -1.50 17.80
N ARG A 428 8.21 -0.54 18.71
CA ARG A 428 8.88 0.73 18.41
C ARG A 428 10.39 0.55 18.43
N VAL A 429 11.08 0.98 17.37
CA VAL A 429 12.55 1.02 17.33
C VAL A 429 13.04 2.23 16.54
N ASP A 430 13.76 3.12 17.22
CA ASP A 430 14.30 4.35 16.63
C ASP A 430 15.82 4.26 16.51
N PHE A 431 16.35 4.80 15.40
CA PHE A 431 17.77 4.83 15.10
C PHE A 431 18.29 6.27 15.09
N LYS A 432 19.46 6.47 15.69
CA LYS A 432 20.20 7.73 15.71
C LYS A 432 21.55 7.47 15.06
N LEU A 433 21.66 7.75 13.77
CA LEU A 433 22.85 7.42 13.01
C LEU A 433 23.91 8.51 13.20
N GLN A 434 25.12 8.10 13.54
CA GLN A 434 26.26 9.00 13.70
C GLN A 434 26.83 9.33 12.31
N PRO A 435 27.03 10.62 11.96
CA PRO A 435 27.76 10.97 10.74
C PRO A 435 29.17 10.37 10.76
N LEU A 436 29.64 9.87 9.62
CA LEU A 436 31.02 9.40 9.50
C LEU A 436 31.98 10.57 9.73
N GLU A 437 32.95 10.41 10.64
CA GLU A 437 33.96 11.44 10.89
C GLU A 437 34.74 11.73 9.61
N VAL A 438 34.68 12.99 9.16
CA VAL A 438 35.59 13.50 8.13
C VAL A 438 36.94 13.74 8.83
N THR A 439 37.81 12.74 8.79
CA THR A 439 39.21 12.93 9.19
C THR A 439 39.89 13.83 8.17
N VAL A 440 39.92 15.14 8.45
CA VAL A 440 40.86 16.05 7.80
C VAL A 440 42.21 15.82 8.47
N PRO A 441 43.24 15.31 7.78
CA PRO A 441 44.54 15.12 8.38
C PRO A 441 45.06 16.47 8.89
N THR A 442 45.21 16.59 10.22
CA THR A 442 45.89 17.75 10.80
C THR A 442 47.33 17.74 10.32
N ARG A 443 47.72 18.79 9.62
CA ARG A 443 49.06 19.00 9.07
C ARG A 443 50.11 18.90 10.18
N ASP A 444 50.78 17.76 10.29
CA ASP A 444 51.99 17.63 11.09
C ASP A 444 53.12 18.35 10.35
N ALA A 445 53.67 19.41 10.94
CA ALA A 445 54.74 20.21 10.36
C ALA A 445 56.11 19.48 10.30
N ASN A 446 56.12 18.14 10.34
CA ASN A 446 57.33 17.32 10.46
C ASN A 446 57.26 15.94 9.78
N SER A 447 56.29 15.70 8.87
CA SER A 447 56.18 14.42 8.17
C SER A 447 56.98 14.37 6.85
N ASP A 448 57.47 13.16 6.56
CA ASP A 448 58.29 12.74 5.41
C ASP A 448 57.60 13.08 4.05
N PRO A 449 58.29 13.71 3.07
CA PRO A 449 57.70 14.13 1.78
C PRO A 449 57.02 13.02 0.96
N ASP A 450 57.41 11.74 1.13
CA ASP A 450 56.73 10.63 0.46
C ASP A 450 55.35 10.31 1.09
N LYS A 451 55.17 10.57 2.39
CA LYS A 451 53.88 10.48 3.08
C LYS A 451 52.93 11.62 2.68
N GLU A 452 53.46 12.81 2.44
CA GLU A 452 52.69 13.97 1.94
C GLU A 452 51.99 13.68 0.61
N SER A 453 52.65 12.94 -0.29
CA SER A 453 52.06 12.57 -1.59
C SER A 453 50.89 11.57 -1.46
N LEU A 454 50.97 10.65 -0.51
CA LEU A 454 49.92 9.68 -0.18
C LEU A 454 48.73 10.32 0.56
N ASP A 455 48.98 11.26 1.47
CA ASP A 455 47.92 12.01 2.17
C ASP A 455 47.18 12.96 1.22
N ILE A 456 47.87 13.58 0.27
CA ILE A 456 47.22 14.41 -0.78
C ILE A 456 46.37 13.53 -1.70
N LEU A 457 46.82 12.33 -2.07
CA LEU A 457 46.02 11.37 -2.83
C LEU A 457 44.77 10.93 -2.06
N ALA A 458 44.89 10.65 -0.77
CA ALA A 458 43.75 10.30 0.09
C ALA A 458 42.75 11.47 0.23
N LEU A 459 43.24 12.72 0.34
CA LEU A 459 42.42 13.93 0.34
C LEU A 459 41.70 14.13 -1.00
N ILE A 460 42.39 13.91 -2.12
CA ILE A 460 41.78 13.98 -3.46
C ILE A 460 40.72 12.88 -3.62
N GLU A 461 40.96 11.68 -3.10
CA GLU A 461 39.97 10.58 -3.15
C GLU A 461 38.77 10.83 -2.24
N ALA A 462 38.97 11.38 -1.04
CA ALA A 462 37.90 11.74 -0.11
C ALA A 462 37.05 12.87 -0.67
N GLU A 463 37.68 13.92 -1.21
CA GLU A 463 36.95 15.02 -1.85
C GLU A 463 36.30 14.57 -3.17
N ALA A 464 36.93 13.67 -3.94
CA ALA A 464 36.29 13.07 -5.11
C ALA A 464 35.09 12.19 -4.72
N ARG A 465 35.13 11.48 -3.57
CA ARG A 465 33.96 10.78 -3.02
C ARG A 465 32.87 11.76 -2.61
N ARG A 466 33.24 12.85 -1.94
CA ARG A 466 32.30 13.91 -1.54
C ARG A 466 31.62 14.54 -2.76
N ILE A 467 32.39 14.89 -3.78
CA ILE A 467 31.88 15.43 -5.04
C ILE A 467 30.96 14.41 -5.70
N ARG A 468 31.33 13.13 -5.77
CA ARG A 468 30.44 12.08 -6.32
C ARG A 468 29.16 11.90 -5.51
N LEU A 469 29.21 12.04 -4.19
CA LEU A 469 28.03 11.96 -3.31
C LEU A 469 27.14 13.19 -3.48
N GLN A 470 27.71 14.39 -3.55
CA GLN A 470 26.96 15.62 -3.84
C GLN A 470 26.38 15.61 -5.26
N GLU A 471 27.12 15.10 -6.25
CA GLU A 471 26.60 14.91 -7.61
C GLU A 471 25.44 13.90 -7.63
N ARG A 472 25.53 12.84 -6.82
CA ARG A 472 24.46 11.85 -6.65
C ARG A 472 23.23 12.46 -5.98
N GLU A 473 23.40 13.24 -4.91
CA GLU A 473 22.31 13.96 -4.23
C GLU A 473 21.68 14.99 -5.16
N GLN A 474 22.48 15.81 -5.85
CA GLN A 474 21.98 16.75 -6.85
C GLN A 474 21.34 16.04 -8.04
N GLN A 475 21.77 14.83 -8.39
CA GLN A 475 21.12 14.04 -9.42
C GLN A 475 19.76 13.53 -8.93
N LEU A 476 19.67 12.99 -7.72
CA LEU A 476 18.42 12.57 -7.09
C LEU A 476 17.46 13.75 -6.92
N GLU A 477 17.96 14.91 -6.53
CA GLU A 477 17.19 16.14 -6.38
C GLU A 477 16.75 16.70 -7.75
N ARG A 478 17.58 16.56 -8.80
CA ARG A 478 17.18 16.90 -10.18
C ARG A 478 16.16 15.93 -10.74
N GLU A 479 16.29 14.63 -10.47
CA GLU A 479 15.32 13.60 -10.85
C GLU A 479 13.99 13.84 -10.13
N GLN A 480 14.01 14.17 -8.84
CA GLN A 480 12.82 14.55 -8.07
C GLN A 480 12.20 15.86 -8.55
N ASN A 481 12.99 16.92 -8.78
CA ASN A 481 12.49 18.18 -9.32
C ASN A 481 11.95 18.05 -10.75
N PHE A 482 12.53 17.15 -11.57
CA PHE A 482 12.02 16.85 -12.90
C PHE A 482 10.66 16.15 -12.81
N MET A 483 10.51 15.21 -11.88
CA MET A 483 9.22 14.59 -11.59
C MET A 483 8.21 15.62 -11.06
N GLU A 484 8.61 16.53 -10.17
CA GLU A 484 7.73 17.60 -9.67
C GLU A 484 7.34 18.60 -10.77
N ARG A 485 8.25 18.97 -11.68
CA ARG A 485 7.90 19.82 -12.84
C ARG A 485 7.00 19.13 -13.85
N LEU A 486 7.20 17.83 -14.08
CA LEU A 486 6.27 17.03 -14.88
C LEU A 486 4.87 17.00 -14.26
N LEU A 487 4.78 17.01 -12.93
CA LEU A 487 3.52 17.10 -12.20
C LEU A 487 2.90 18.51 -12.24
N GLN A 488 3.72 19.56 -12.33
CA GLN A 488 3.29 20.96 -12.27
C GLN A 488 2.91 21.55 -13.65
N ASP A 489 3.66 21.23 -14.72
CA ASP A 489 3.33 21.61 -16.10
C ASP A 489 2.04 20.94 -16.62
N GLN A 490 1.50 19.96 -15.87
CA GLN A 490 0.22 19.31 -16.11
C GLN A 490 -0.95 19.87 -15.28
N GLN A 491 -0.70 20.79 -14.35
CA GLN A 491 -1.74 21.55 -13.65
C GLN A 491 -2.10 22.86 -14.38
N ASP A 492 -1.21 23.35 -15.24
CA ASP A 492 -1.38 24.59 -16.02
C ASP A 492 -1.85 24.37 -17.48
N ASN A 493 -2.17 23.13 -17.87
CA ASN A 493 -2.88 22.76 -19.10
C ASN A 493 -4.16 21.99 -18.77
#